data_AF-A0A9C9F9N0-F1
#
_entry.id   AF-A0A9C9F9N0-F1
#
_cell.length_a   1.000
_cell.length_b   1.000
_cell.length_c   1.000
_cell.angle_alpha   90.00
_cell.angle_beta   90.00
_cell.angle_gamma   90.00
#
_symmetry.space_group_name_H-M   'P 1'
#
loop_
_entity.id
_entity.type
_entity.pdbx_description
1 polymer ?
#
loop_
_entity_poly.entity_id
_entity_poly.type
_entity_poly.pdbx_seq_one_letter_code
_entity_poly.pdbx_strand_id
1 'polypeptide(L)'
;GQREVTLVSEVEGSIPALVSRLKKRFRSIRLPKGYSIDFTGQYKSLMRTAMDMVFVVLGAIALIYLIMAMQFRSLLQPLVILITIPLSMVGAFTALFISRHGLDVSVGMGIVTLVGISVNNAIVLLDYSNRRVADGETVMEALLSAASVRLRPILMTALTTIFALIPTAVSTTIGSNIFQPFAVTVIGGLVSGTISTLIVVPVLATFLSKADVLKFQ
;
A
#
# COMPACT_ATOMS: atom_id res chain seq x y z
N GLY A 1 1.32 14.31 -40.48
CA GLY A 1 1.11 15.09 -39.25
C GLY A 1 -0.36 15.34 -39.08
N GLN A 2 -0.94 14.98 -37.95
CA GLN A 2 -2.33 15.34 -37.62
C GLN A 2 -2.39 16.85 -37.30
N ARG A 3 -3.45 17.54 -37.70
CA ARG A 3 -3.64 18.95 -37.37
C ARG A 3 -4.20 19.02 -35.94
N GLU A 4 -3.45 19.62 -35.03
CA GLU A 4 -3.85 19.77 -33.62
C GLU A 4 -4.21 21.23 -33.31
N VAL A 5 -5.24 21.42 -32.48
CA VAL A 5 -5.58 22.71 -31.89
C VAL A 5 -5.47 22.56 -30.38
N THR A 6 -4.50 23.25 -29.78
CA THR A 6 -4.20 23.15 -28.35
C THR A 6 -4.88 24.29 -27.60
N LEU A 7 -5.76 23.95 -26.66
CA LEU A 7 -6.31 24.87 -25.68
C LEU A 7 -5.51 24.73 -24.38
N VAL A 8 -4.89 25.82 -23.94
CA VAL A 8 -4.14 25.88 -22.69
C VAL A 8 -4.97 26.64 -21.66
N SER A 9 -5.10 26.08 -20.47
CA SER A 9 -5.76 26.73 -19.33
C SER A 9 -4.93 26.52 -18.09
N GLU A 10 -4.71 27.58 -17.31
CA GLU A 10 -4.18 27.47 -15.96
C GLU A 10 -5.30 26.99 -15.03
N VAL A 11 -4.97 26.05 -14.15
CA VAL A 11 -5.95 25.36 -13.31
C VAL A 11 -5.66 25.65 -11.84
N GLU A 12 -6.62 26.26 -11.16
CA GLU A 12 -6.62 26.31 -9.69
C GLU A 12 -7.33 25.06 -9.13
N GLY A 13 -6.60 24.24 -8.38
CA GLY A 13 -7.12 23.06 -7.68
C GLY A 13 -6.77 21.71 -8.33
N SER A 14 -7.61 20.70 -8.08
CA SER A 14 -7.32 19.31 -8.47
C SER A 14 -7.48 19.09 -9.98
N ILE A 15 -6.34 18.95 -10.68
CA ILE A 15 -6.28 18.64 -12.12
C ILE A 15 -7.10 17.39 -12.48
N PRO A 16 -7.00 16.24 -11.78
CA PRO A 16 -7.83 15.06 -12.08
C PRO A 16 -9.33 15.32 -11.97
N ALA A 17 -9.76 16.06 -10.95
CA ALA A 17 -11.17 16.37 -10.73
C ALA A 17 -11.71 17.28 -11.85
N LEU A 18 -10.93 18.28 -12.26
CA LEU A 18 -11.30 19.17 -13.36
C LEU A 18 -11.38 18.40 -14.68
N VAL A 19 -10.37 17.61 -15.02
CA VAL A 19 -10.37 16.82 -16.27
C VAL A 19 -11.54 15.83 -16.30
N SER A 20 -11.89 15.21 -15.17
CA SER A 20 -13.08 14.36 -15.08
C SER A 20 -14.39 15.11 -15.34
N ARG A 21 -14.54 16.33 -14.78
CA ARG A 21 -15.70 17.21 -15.05
C ARG A 21 -15.76 17.66 -16.50
N LEU A 22 -14.63 18.05 -17.08
CA LEU A 22 -14.52 18.43 -18.49
C LEU A 22 -14.85 17.25 -19.39
N LYS A 23 -14.29 16.07 -19.15
CA LYS A 23 -14.57 14.85 -19.92
C LYS A 23 -16.05 14.48 -19.90
N LYS A 24 -16.75 14.68 -18.77
CA LYS A 24 -18.21 14.51 -18.68
C LYS A 24 -18.96 15.55 -19.53
N ARG A 25 -18.56 16.83 -19.51
CA ARG A 25 -19.18 17.90 -20.33
C ARG A 25 -18.86 17.78 -21.82
N PHE A 26 -17.67 17.34 -22.19
CA PHE A 26 -17.29 17.16 -23.59
C PHE A 26 -17.94 15.92 -24.22
N ARG A 27 -18.32 14.91 -23.42
CA ARG A 27 -19.13 13.78 -23.90
C ARG A 27 -20.51 14.18 -24.41
N SER A 28 -21.09 15.28 -23.93
CA SER A 28 -22.37 15.80 -24.43
C SER A 28 -22.24 16.63 -25.71
N ILE A 29 -21.02 16.91 -26.19
CA ILE A 29 -20.80 17.64 -27.44
C ILE A 29 -20.60 16.63 -28.57
N ARG A 30 -21.48 16.66 -29.59
CA ARG A 30 -21.31 15.84 -30.80
C ARG A 30 -20.20 16.44 -31.66
N LEU A 31 -19.03 15.82 -31.63
CA LEU A 31 -17.91 16.18 -32.50
C LEU A 31 -18.18 15.71 -33.95
N PRO A 32 -17.78 16.49 -34.97
CA PRO A 32 -17.79 16.03 -36.36
C PRO A 32 -16.91 14.78 -36.55
N LYS A 33 -17.22 13.94 -37.55
CA LYS A 33 -16.44 12.74 -37.85
C LYS A 33 -14.98 13.13 -38.14
N GLY A 34 -14.03 12.51 -37.43
CA GLY A 34 -12.59 12.75 -37.60
C GLY A 34 -11.93 13.63 -36.54
N TYR A 35 -12.69 14.19 -35.58
CA TYR A 35 -12.14 14.97 -34.46
C TYR A 35 -12.16 14.18 -33.15
N SER A 36 -11.02 14.15 -32.44
CA SER A 36 -10.89 13.61 -31.08
C SER A 36 -10.46 14.71 -30.11
N ILE A 37 -10.88 14.61 -28.85
CA ILE A 37 -10.43 15.49 -27.76
C ILE A 37 -9.54 14.65 -26.85
N ASP A 38 -8.27 15.03 -26.75
CA ASP A 38 -7.31 14.42 -25.85
C ASP A 38 -6.82 15.42 -24.81
N PHE A 39 -6.80 14.99 -23.54
CA PHE A 39 -6.25 15.76 -22.44
C PHE A 39 -4.76 15.47 -22.31
N THR A 40 -3.92 16.45 -22.65
CA THR A 40 -2.45 16.33 -22.65
C THR A 40 -1.81 17.15 -21.52
N GLY A 41 -0.48 17.27 -21.51
CA GLY A 41 0.27 18.06 -20.53
C GLY A 41 0.36 17.41 -19.15
N GLN A 42 0.20 18.21 -18.09
CA GLN A 42 0.38 17.77 -16.70
C GLN A 42 -0.55 16.61 -16.30
N TYR A 43 -1.81 16.60 -16.77
CA TYR A 43 -2.73 15.50 -16.50
C TYR A 43 -2.21 14.16 -17.06
N LYS A 44 -1.72 14.16 -18.30
CA LYS A 44 -1.17 12.96 -18.94
C LYS A 44 0.08 12.46 -18.21
N SER A 45 0.95 13.38 -17.79
CA SER A 45 2.13 13.05 -16.97
C SER A 45 1.72 12.42 -15.63
N LEU A 46 0.78 13.04 -14.92
CA LEU A 46 0.27 12.54 -13.64
C LEU A 46 -0.35 11.14 -13.77
N MET A 47 -1.18 10.91 -14.79
CA MET A 47 -1.80 9.60 -15.03
C MET A 47 -0.76 8.54 -15.42
N ARG A 48 0.26 8.91 -16.20
CA ARG A 48 1.37 7.99 -16.53
C ARG A 48 2.13 7.60 -15.26
N THR A 49 2.56 8.58 -14.47
CA THR A 49 3.26 8.34 -13.21
C THR A 49 2.44 7.49 -12.24
N ALA A 50 1.13 7.74 -12.12
CA ALA A 50 0.24 6.93 -11.29
C ALA A 50 0.15 5.48 -11.79
N MET A 51 0.12 5.26 -13.12
CA MET A 51 0.13 3.91 -13.68
C MET A 51 1.44 3.19 -13.46
N ASP A 52 2.57 3.88 -13.67
CA ASP A 52 3.90 3.32 -13.42
C ASP A 52 4.04 2.87 -11.96
N MET A 53 3.53 3.65 -11.00
CA MET A 53 3.49 3.25 -9.59
C MET A 53 2.66 2.00 -9.34
N VAL A 54 1.48 1.90 -9.94
CA VAL A 54 0.63 0.72 -9.79
C VAL A 54 1.37 -0.52 -10.32
N PHE A 55 2.04 -0.42 -11.46
CA PHE A 55 2.87 -1.51 -11.98
C PHE A 55 4.01 -1.88 -11.04
N VAL A 56 4.71 -0.90 -10.46
CA VAL A 56 5.78 -1.14 -9.49
C VAL A 56 5.25 -1.82 -8.23
N VAL A 57 4.13 -1.35 -7.67
CA VAL A 57 3.52 -1.93 -6.47
C VAL A 57 3.02 -3.35 -6.73
N LEU A 58 2.37 -3.59 -7.88
CA LEU A 58 1.95 -4.94 -8.27
C LEU A 58 3.14 -5.87 -8.50
N GLY A 59 4.21 -5.38 -9.11
CA GLY A 59 5.46 -6.12 -9.27
C GLY A 59 6.09 -6.50 -7.93
N ALA A 60 6.14 -5.55 -6.98
CA ALA A 60 6.63 -5.79 -5.62
C ALA A 60 5.78 -6.84 -4.89
N ILE A 61 4.45 -6.72 -4.98
CA ILE A 61 3.50 -7.68 -4.40
C ILE A 61 3.69 -9.08 -5.00
N ALA A 62 3.85 -9.18 -6.32
CA ALA A 62 4.06 -10.46 -7.01
C ALA A 62 5.38 -11.12 -6.61
N LEU A 63 6.46 -10.33 -6.50
CA LEU A 63 7.77 -10.83 -6.07
C LEU A 63 7.73 -11.32 -4.62
N ILE A 64 7.11 -10.54 -3.73
CA ILE A 64 6.91 -10.92 -2.34
C ILE A 64 6.10 -12.22 -2.25
N TYR A 65 5.00 -12.33 -3.00
CA TYR A 65 4.20 -13.55 -3.03
C TYR A 65 5.03 -14.77 -3.44
N LEU A 66 5.87 -14.64 -4.47
CA LEU A 66 6.72 -15.73 -4.95
C LEU A 66 7.75 -16.16 -3.88
N ILE A 67 8.42 -15.21 -3.25
CA ILE A 67 9.37 -15.50 -2.15
C ILE A 67 8.65 -16.21 -0.99
N MET A 68 7.44 -15.75 -0.67
CA MET A 68 6.63 -16.28 0.41
C MET A 68 6.09 -17.68 0.13
N ALA A 69 5.64 -17.94 -1.10
CA ALA A 69 5.21 -19.26 -1.53
C ALA A 69 6.35 -20.27 -1.42
N MET A 70 7.59 -19.86 -1.74
CA MET A 70 8.79 -20.69 -1.53
C MET A 70 9.10 -20.88 -0.04
N GLN A 71 8.99 -19.83 0.76
CA GLN A 71 9.29 -19.87 2.20
C GLN A 71 8.34 -20.79 2.97
N PHE A 72 7.03 -20.61 2.79
CA PHE A 72 6.00 -21.34 3.53
C PHE A 72 5.59 -22.66 2.88
N ARG A 73 6.12 -22.95 1.67
CA ARG A 73 5.73 -24.11 0.83
C ARG A 73 4.20 -24.27 0.70
N SER A 74 3.48 -23.17 0.82
CA SER A 74 2.02 -23.08 0.85
C SER A 74 1.59 -21.86 0.06
N LEU A 75 0.54 -22.00 -0.75
CA LEU A 75 0.01 -20.90 -1.57
C LEU A 75 -1.00 -20.04 -0.81
N LEU A 76 -1.54 -20.55 0.30
CA LEU A 76 -2.60 -19.89 1.07
C LEU A 76 -2.05 -19.01 2.18
N GLN A 77 -0.98 -19.44 2.86
CA GLN A 77 -0.34 -18.63 3.90
C GLN A 77 0.15 -17.26 3.38
N PRO A 78 0.83 -17.17 2.21
CA PRO A 78 1.18 -15.89 1.61
C PRO A 78 -0.03 -15.03 1.25
N LEU A 79 -1.14 -15.64 0.82
CA LEU A 79 -2.36 -14.93 0.46
C LEU A 79 -2.99 -14.22 1.68
N VAL A 80 -2.99 -14.87 2.84
CA VAL A 80 -3.45 -14.26 4.10
C VAL A 80 -2.61 -13.03 4.44
N ILE A 81 -1.30 -13.11 4.23
CA ILE A 81 -0.39 -12.00 4.49
C ILE A 81 -0.62 -10.85 3.50
N LEU A 82 -0.91 -11.14 2.23
CA LEU A 82 -1.23 -10.14 1.22
C LEU A 82 -2.46 -9.30 1.57
N ILE A 83 -3.44 -9.85 2.29
CA ILE A 83 -4.62 -9.10 2.75
C ILE A 83 -4.22 -7.96 3.68
N THR A 84 -3.10 -8.05 4.40
CA THR A 84 -2.64 -6.94 5.26
C THR A 84 -2.24 -5.69 4.48
N ILE A 85 -1.78 -5.84 3.23
CA ILE A 85 -1.30 -4.74 2.40
C ILE A 85 -2.39 -3.68 2.13
N PRO A 86 -3.57 -4.02 1.57
CA PRO A 86 -4.61 -3.03 1.33
C PRO A 86 -5.08 -2.37 2.63
N LEU A 87 -5.11 -3.11 3.76
CA LEU A 87 -5.42 -2.50 5.06
C LEU A 87 -4.36 -1.47 5.47
N SER A 88 -3.07 -1.79 5.34
CA SER A 88 -1.98 -0.84 5.60
C SER A 88 -2.07 0.40 4.69
N MET A 89 -2.46 0.21 3.43
CA MET A 89 -2.65 1.32 2.48
C MET A 89 -3.78 2.26 2.91
N VAL A 90 -4.84 1.77 3.56
CA VAL A 90 -5.90 2.65 4.11
C VAL A 90 -5.32 3.64 5.11
N GLY A 91 -4.44 3.20 6.01
CA GLY A 91 -3.73 4.09 6.93
C GLY A 91 -2.84 5.10 6.21
N ALA A 92 -2.11 4.66 5.19
CA ALA A 92 -1.23 5.51 4.40
C ALA A 92 -2.01 6.62 3.67
N PHE A 93 -3.10 6.27 2.98
CA PHE A 93 -3.95 7.26 2.30
C PHE A 93 -4.66 8.19 3.28
N THR A 94 -5.07 7.69 4.46
CA THR A 94 -5.66 8.54 5.50
C THR A 94 -4.66 9.57 6.00
N ALA A 95 -3.41 9.19 6.26
CA ALA A 95 -2.37 10.12 6.67
C ALA A 95 -2.05 11.15 5.59
N LEU A 96 -1.95 10.72 4.33
CA LEU A 96 -1.76 11.63 3.19
C LEU A 96 -2.90 12.65 3.04
N PHE A 97 -4.13 12.20 3.26
CA PHE A 97 -5.30 13.07 3.23
C PHE A 97 -5.25 14.13 4.33
N ILE A 98 -4.87 13.74 5.56
CA ILE A 98 -4.72 14.66 6.69
C ILE A 98 -3.58 15.66 6.44
N SER A 99 -2.44 15.19 5.94
CA SER A 99 -1.28 16.02 5.64
C SER A 99 -1.40 16.80 4.31
N ARG A 100 -2.49 16.64 3.56
CA ARG A 100 -2.78 17.31 2.27
C ARG A 100 -1.69 17.13 1.20
N HIS A 101 -1.00 15.99 1.21
CA HIS A 101 -0.01 15.68 0.18
C HIS A 101 -0.68 15.02 -1.03
N GLY A 102 -0.23 15.37 -2.24
CA GLY A 102 -0.68 14.75 -3.49
C GLY A 102 -0.07 13.36 -3.70
N LEU A 103 -0.65 12.60 -4.63
CA LEU A 103 -0.04 11.35 -5.09
C LEU A 103 1.07 11.66 -6.10
N ASP A 104 2.32 11.46 -5.68
CA ASP A 104 3.53 11.69 -6.46
C ASP A 104 4.52 10.52 -6.30
N VAL A 105 5.66 10.60 -7.01
CA VAL A 105 6.72 9.55 -7.00
C VAL A 105 7.17 9.21 -5.59
N SER A 106 7.24 10.22 -4.72
CA SER A 106 7.61 10.10 -3.32
C SER A 106 6.64 9.24 -2.52
N VAL A 107 5.33 9.46 -2.68
CA VAL A 107 4.28 8.60 -2.12
C VAL A 107 4.41 7.17 -2.64
N GLY A 108 4.67 7.00 -3.94
CA GLY A 108 4.90 5.68 -4.55
C GLY A 108 6.04 4.90 -3.88
N MET A 109 7.18 5.55 -3.64
CA MET A 109 8.30 4.95 -2.90
C MET A 109 7.92 4.59 -1.45
N GLY A 110 7.09 5.43 -0.81
CA GLY A 110 6.56 5.18 0.53
C GLY A 110 5.68 3.93 0.57
N ILE A 111 4.77 3.77 -0.40
CA ILE A 111 3.89 2.60 -0.52
C ILE A 111 4.71 1.32 -0.73
N VAL A 112 5.71 1.34 -1.62
CA VAL A 112 6.55 0.16 -1.88
C VAL A 112 7.33 -0.26 -0.62
N THR A 113 7.91 0.72 0.07
CA THR A 113 8.60 0.48 1.35
C THR A 113 7.63 -0.07 2.41
N LEU A 114 6.44 0.52 2.51
CA LEU A 114 5.39 0.09 3.44
C LEU A 114 4.97 -1.36 3.19
N VAL A 115 4.82 -1.77 1.92
CA VAL A 115 4.49 -3.15 1.56
C VAL A 115 5.53 -4.12 2.15
N GLY A 116 6.82 -3.82 2.01
CA GLY A 116 7.88 -4.65 2.57
C GLY A 116 7.84 -4.75 4.10
N ILE A 117 7.71 -3.61 4.79
CA ILE A 117 7.69 -3.60 6.27
C ILE A 117 6.43 -4.28 6.80
N SER A 118 5.26 -4.00 6.23
CA SER A 118 3.98 -4.60 6.62
C SER A 118 4.02 -6.12 6.46
N VAL A 119 4.56 -6.60 5.33
CA VAL A 119 4.68 -8.03 5.08
C VAL A 119 5.66 -8.68 6.04
N ASN A 120 6.82 -8.06 6.32
CA ASN A 120 7.80 -8.62 7.25
C ASN A 120 7.21 -8.88 8.65
N ASN A 121 6.42 -7.94 9.17
CA ASN A 121 5.75 -8.11 10.46
C ASN A 121 4.79 -9.32 10.46
N ALA A 122 4.07 -9.53 9.35
CA ALA A 122 3.16 -10.66 9.20
C ALA A 122 3.90 -11.99 8.99
N ILE A 123 5.03 -11.99 8.27
CA ILE A 123 5.91 -13.16 8.08
C ILE A 123 6.37 -13.69 9.43
N VAL A 124 6.94 -12.82 10.27
CA VAL A 124 7.53 -13.22 11.55
C VAL A 124 6.48 -13.80 12.51
N LEU A 125 5.25 -13.28 12.45
CA LEU A 125 4.13 -13.81 13.22
C LEU A 125 3.74 -15.21 12.74
N LEU A 126 3.51 -15.37 11.43
CA LEU A 126 3.04 -16.64 10.85
C LEU A 126 4.10 -17.74 10.88
N ASP A 127 5.37 -17.39 10.64
CA ASP A 127 6.52 -18.30 10.80
C ASP A 127 6.63 -18.83 12.23
N TYR A 128 6.47 -17.96 13.23
CA TYR A 128 6.49 -18.39 14.62
C TYR A 128 5.29 -19.28 14.95
N SER A 129 4.10 -18.99 14.42
CA SER A 129 2.94 -19.86 14.56
C SER A 129 3.15 -21.23 13.91
N ASN A 130 3.71 -21.31 12.70
CA ASN A 130 4.02 -22.60 12.06
C ASN A 130 4.96 -23.44 12.91
N ARG A 131 6.03 -22.83 13.47
CA ARG A 131 6.97 -23.54 14.35
C ARG A 131 6.26 -24.13 15.57
N ARG A 132 5.38 -23.36 16.21
CA ARG A 132 4.60 -23.83 17.38
C ARG A 132 3.62 -24.94 17.03
N VAL A 133 3.01 -24.89 15.85
CA VAL A 133 2.16 -25.99 15.36
C VAL A 133 3.01 -27.24 15.09
N ALA A 134 4.21 -27.09 14.54
CA ALA A 134 5.16 -28.20 14.35
C ALA A 134 5.63 -28.80 15.69
N ASP A 135 5.71 -27.99 16.76
CA ASP A 135 5.98 -28.44 18.13
C ASP A 135 4.78 -29.15 18.79
N GLY A 136 3.64 -29.27 18.09
CA GLY A 136 2.46 -30.02 18.52
C GLY A 136 1.35 -29.17 19.15
N GLU A 137 1.47 -27.83 19.18
CA GLU A 137 0.39 -26.96 19.66
C GLU A 137 -0.78 -26.91 18.66
N THR A 138 -2.00 -26.70 19.19
CA THR A 138 -3.14 -26.44 18.31
C THR A 138 -2.94 -25.11 17.58
N VAL A 139 -3.46 -24.97 16.36
CA VAL A 139 -3.31 -23.75 15.55
C VAL A 139 -3.77 -22.49 16.29
N MET A 140 -4.83 -22.60 17.09
CA MET A 140 -5.34 -21.49 17.90
C MET A 140 -4.36 -21.09 19.00
N GLU A 141 -3.83 -22.06 19.75
CA GLU A 141 -2.86 -21.80 20.82
C GLU A 141 -1.55 -21.25 20.26
N ALA A 142 -1.08 -21.81 19.14
CA ALA A 142 0.10 -21.36 18.43
C ALA A 142 -0.02 -19.90 17.95
N LEU A 143 -1.18 -19.50 17.42
CA LEU A 143 -1.42 -18.12 16.98
C LEU A 143 -1.53 -17.14 18.15
N LEU A 144 -2.21 -17.53 19.24
CA LEU A 144 -2.31 -16.69 20.45
C LEU A 144 -0.94 -16.53 21.13
N SER A 145 -0.19 -17.63 21.25
CA SER A 145 1.18 -17.62 21.79
C SER A 145 2.08 -16.75 20.92
N ALA A 146 2.05 -16.94 19.60
CA ALA A 146 2.80 -16.12 18.65
C ALA A 146 2.48 -14.64 18.76
N ALA A 147 1.19 -14.28 18.80
CA ALA A 147 0.76 -12.90 18.93
C ALA A 147 1.30 -12.27 20.23
N SER A 148 1.22 -12.97 21.36
CA SER A 148 1.71 -12.47 22.65
C SER A 148 3.23 -12.25 22.69
N VAL A 149 4.01 -13.19 22.14
CA VAL A 149 5.48 -13.14 22.13
C VAL A 149 5.98 -12.11 21.13
N ARG A 150 5.32 -12.00 19.97
CA ARG A 150 5.74 -11.12 18.86
C ARG A 150 5.19 -9.70 18.95
N LEU A 151 4.15 -9.47 19.76
CA LEU A 151 3.57 -8.14 20.02
C LEU A 151 4.64 -7.10 20.35
N ARG A 152 5.53 -7.40 21.32
CA ARG A 152 6.57 -6.45 21.76
C ARG A 152 7.59 -6.15 20.65
N PRO A 153 8.23 -7.15 20.00
CA PRO A 153 9.12 -6.89 18.87
C PRO A 153 8.47 -6.13 17.71
N ILE A 154 7.24 -6.49 17.30
CA ILE A 154 6.55 -5.84 16.18
C ILE A 154 6.30 -4.37 16.51
N LEU A 155 5.79 -4.07 17.72
CA LEU A 155 5.59 -2.69 18.16
C LEU A 155 6.91 -1.91 18.25
N MET A 156 7.99 -2.52 18.74
CA MET A 156 9.30 -1.87 18.78
C MET A 156 9.75 -1.43 17.38
N THR A 157 9.70 -2.33 16.39
CA THR A 157 10.13 -2.00 15.02
C THR A 157 9.25 -0.91 14.38
N ALA A 158 7.93 -0.97 14.58
CA ALA A 158 7.01 0.04 14.08
C ALA A 158 7.28 1.40 14.73
N LEU A 159 7.39 1.45 16.07
CA LEU A 159 7.64 2.69 16.80
C LEU A 159 9.00 3.30 16.47
N THR A 160 10.06 2.49 16.37
CA THR A 160 11.38 2.99 15.98
C THR A 160 11.34 3.63 14.59
N THR A 161 10.66 3.00 13.62
CA THR A 161 10.53 3.55 12.27
C THR A 161 9.69 4.83 12.26
N ILE A 162 8.59 4.85 13.02
CA ILE A 162 7.74 6.04 13.15
C ILE A 162 8.55 7.18 13.77
N PHE A 163 9.22 6.97 14.91
CA PHE A 163 10.03 7.99 15.56
C PHE A 163 11.19 8.48 14.68
N ALA A 164 11.81 7.61 13.89
CA ALA A 164 12.85 7.99 12.95
C ALA A 164 12.32 8.90 11.83
N LEU A 165 11.07 8.73 11.39
CA LEU A 165 10.47 9.47 10.28
C LEU A 165 9.69 10.72 10.71
N ILE A 166 9.33 10.87 11.99
CA ILE A 166 8.62 12.06 12.50
C ILE A 166 9.34 13.38 12.16
N PRO A 167 10.67 13.53 12.40
CA PRO A 167 11.35 14.78 12.08
C PRO A 167 11.27 15.12 10.59
N THR A 168 11.40 14.11 9.73
CA THR A 168 11.29 14.25 8.28
C THR A 168 9.86 14.64 7.86
N ALA A 169 8.84 14.06 8.48
CA ALA A 169 7.44 14.36 8.20
C ALA A 169 7.04 15.80 8.58
N VAL A 170 7.72 16.41 9.56
CA VAL A 170 7.45 17.79 10.02
C VAL A 170 8.42 18.81 9.40
N SER A 171 9.48 18.36 8.74
CA SER A 171 10.50 19.25 8.19
C SER A 171 9.98 20.18 7.07
N THR A 172 10.28 21.48 7.18
CA THR A 172 9.86 22.54 6.23
C THR A 172 11.04 23.12 5.44
N THR A 173 12.18 22.42 5.41
CA THR A 173 13.40 22.90 4.74
C THR A 173 13.25 22.86 3.21
N ILE A 174 13.95 23.75 2.50
CA ILE A 174 14.06 23.77 1.03
C ILE A 174 14.71 22.46 0.56
N GLY A 175 13.90 21.43 0.32
CA GLY A 175 14.36 20.06 0.03
C GLY A 175 13.52 18.95 0.68
N SER A 176 12.67 19.26 1.66
CA SER A 176 11.81 18.26 2.31
C SER A 176 10.63 17.81 1.46
N ASN A 177 10.31 18.51 0.38
CA ASN A 177 9.15 18.23 -0.49
C ASN A 177 9.10 16.80 -1.05
N ILE A 178 10.24 16.12 -1.18
CA ILE A 178 10.31 14.71 -1.63
C ILE A 178 10.19 13.76 -0.42
N PHE A 179 10.87 14.06 0.67
CA PHE A 179 10.94 13.13 1.82
C PHE A 179 9.73 13.21 2.76
N GLN A 180 9.04 14.35 2.79
CA GLN A 180 7.86 14.57 3.61
C GLN A 180 6.66 13.68 3.21
N PRO A 181 6.19 13.68 1.94
CA PRO A 181 5.14 12.76 1.51
C PRO A 181 5.51 11.28 1.69
N PHE A 182 6.79 10.95 1.46
CA PHE A 182 7.31 9.61 1.73
C PHE A 182 7.16 9.22 3.21
N ALA A 183 7.63 10.07 4.13
CA ALA A 183 7.58 9.81 5.57
C ALA A 183 6.14 9.71 6.09
N VAL A 184 5.25 10.61 5.67
CA VAL A 184 3.83 10.58 6.04
C VAL A 184 3.15 9.28 5.59
N THR A 185 3.43 8.85 4.35
CA THR A 185 2.89 7.60 3.79
C THR A 185 3.29 6.39 4.64
N VAL A 186 4.58 6.29 4.97
CA VAL A 186 5.12 5.17 5.76
C VAL A 186 4.58 5.19 7.19
N ILE A 187 4.55 6.35 7.86
CA ILE A 187 4.02 6.47 9.23
C ILE A 187 2.55 6.06 9.29
N GLY A 188 1.70 6.65 8.43
CA GLY A 188 0.27 6.33 8.40
C GLY A 188 0.00 4.87 8.09
N GLY A 189 0.76 4.33 7.14
CA GLY A 189 0.66 2.93 6.76
C GLY A 189 1.10 1.98 7.88
N LEU A 190 2.18 2.29 8.60
CA LEU A 190 2.68 1.45 9.69
C LEU A 190 1.72 1.40 10.87
N VAL A 191 1.09 2.52 11.21
CA VAL A 191 0.10 2.54 12.31
C VAL A 191 -1.05 1.59 11.99
N SER A 192 -1.67 1.75 10.82
CA SER A 192 -2.79 0.87 10.41
C SER A 192 -2.35 -0.56 10.14
N GLY A 193 -1.17 -0.75 9.54
CA GLY A 193 -0.63 -2.05 9.19
C GLY A 193 -0.19 -2.87 10.39
N THR A 194 0.33 -2.23 11.43
CA THR A 194 0.69 -2.91 12.70
C THR A 194 -0.56 -3.44 13.39
N ILE A 195 -1.60 -2.61 13.48
CA ILE A 195 -2.92 -3.02 14.02
C ILE A 195 -3.49 -4.17 13.19
N SER A 196 -3.43 -4.05 11.86
CA SER A 196 -3.93 -5.07 10.94
C SER A 196 -3.15 -6.39 11.07
N THR A 197 -1.83 -6.33 11.21
CA THR A 197 -1.00 -7.53 11.37
C THR A 197 -1.31 -8.26 12.67
N LEU A 198 -1.57 -7.53 13.76
CA LEU A 198 -1.81 -8.15 15.06
C LEU A 198 -3.24 -8.66 15.26
N ILE A 199 -4.23 -8.06 14.58
CA ILE A 199 -5.64 -8.44 14.73
C ILE A 199 -6.10 -9.29 13.56
N VAL A 200 -5.89 -8.81 12.34
CA VAL A 200 -6.49 -9.41 11.14
C VAL A 200 -5.77 -10.70 10.75
N VAL A 201 -4.44 -10.78 10.89
CA VAL A 201 -3.70 -12.01 10.53
C VAL A 201 -4.09 -13.20 11.42
N PRO A 202 -4.12 -13.10 12.77
CA PRO A 202 -4.56 -14.22 13.61
C PRO A 202 -6.01 -14.63 13.35
N VAL A 203 -6.91 -13.66 13.17
CA VAL A 203 -8.33 -13.93 12.92
C VAL A 203 -8.54 -14.66 11.59
N LEU A 204 -7.88 -14.20 10.52
CA LEU A 204 -7.97 -14.85 9.21
C LEU A 204 -7.31 -16.23 9.23
N ALA A 205 -6.15 -16.37 9.87
CA ALA A 205 -5.42 -17.63 9.96
C ALA A 205 -6.21 -18.68 10.75
N THR A 206 -6.83 -18.30 11.88
CA THR A 206 -7.70 -19.21 12.65
C THR A 206 -8.95 -19.62 11.87
N PHE A 207 -9.59 -18.69 11.15
CA PHE A 207 -10.77 -18.98 10.34
C PHE A 207 -10.46 -19.95 9.18
N LEU A 208 -9.38 -19.69 8.44
CA LEU A 208 -8.96 -20.54 7.32
C LEU A 208 -8.42 -21.90 7.77
N SER A 209 -7.81 -21.99 8.96
CA SER A 209 -7.44 -23.26 9.57
C SER A 209 -8.65 -24.09 9.96
N LYS A 210 -9.66 -23.47 10.60
CA LYS A 210 -10.92 -24.16 10.95
C LYS A 210 -11.68 -24.67 9.74
N ALA A 211 -11.50 -24.04 8.58
CA ALA A 211 -12.10 -24.48 7.33
C ALA A 211 -11.33 -25.62 6.63
N ASP A 212 -10.27 -26.17 7.24
CA ASP A 212 -9.32 -27.14 6.65
C ASP A 212 -8.63 -26.66 5.35
N VAL A 213 -8.77 -25.37 5.05
CA VAL A 213 -8.19 -24.75 3.86
C VAL A 213 -6.72 -24.45 4.12
N LEU A 214 -6.37 -23.96 5.32
CA LEU A 214 -4.99 -23.61 5.68
C LEU A 214 -4.26 -24.78 6.36
N LYS A 215 -3.35 -25.42 5.63
CA LYS A 215 -2.42 -26.39 6.21
C LYS A 215 -1.19 -25.66 6.76
N PHE A 216 -1.04 -25.72 8.07
CA PHE A 216 0.22 -25.43 8.76
C PHE A 216 1.14 -26.64 8.55
N GLN A 217 2.40 -26.40 8.22
CA GLN A 217 3.41 -27.42 7.93
C GLN A 217 4.64 -27.21 8.79
#